data_AF-A0A954F2A4-F1
#
_entry.id   AF-A0A954F2A4-F1
#
_cell.length_a   1.000
_cell.length_b   1.000
_cell.length_c   1.000
_cell.angle_alpha   90.00
_cell.angle_beta   90.00
_cell.angle_gamma   90.00
#
_symmetry.space_group_name_H-M   'P 1'
#
loop_
_entity.id
_entity.type
_entity.pdbx_description
1 polymer ?
#
loop_
_entity_poly.entity_id
_entity_poly.type
_entity_poly.pdbx_seq_one_letter_code
_entity_poly.pdbx_strand_id
1 'polypeptide(L)'
;GMFAYSPVHGPAARYYKKLAWSSATFATMADLALGLFGGNLKRKGALTGRFADVFSWLYLGNAVLRRFEAEGRKPEDVAFLNWSMDLTLSRIQEGFDGIFRNFDVPLVGWFFRGPLAVWSRFNAVGTYPSDRDSSRLATAIQTPGELRDRITPAIYRSDSSAHPLRQLERAFDLCSQADTIVDKIKKAIRKGELPRGNPLAAADQACDKSIITEEERKLLQEAEAAREDRIQVDSFTLDEYMETALETPGQGPQSSSSALAG
;
A
#
# COMPACT_ATOMS: atom_id res chain seq x y z
N GLY A 1 -20.61 17.64 3.23
CA GLY A 1 -20.87 16.32 3.85
C GLY A 1 -21.64 16.35 5.17
N MET A 2 -21.96 17.51 5.77
CA MET A 2 -22.65 17.58 7.07
C MET A 2 -24.15 17.22 7.00
N PHE A 3 -24.79 17.48 5.85
CA PHE A 3 -26.24 17.33 5.65
C PHE A 3 -26.69 15.95 5.12
N ALA A 4 -25.76 15.05 4.81
CA ALA A 4 -26.10 13.72 4.34
C ALA A 4 -26.43 12.78 5.52
N TYR A 5 -27.40 11.90 5.31
CA TYR A 5 -27.76 10.84 6.25
C TYR A 5 -26.71 9.71 6.22
N SER A 6 -26.45 9.08 7.36
CA SER A 6 -25.68 7.84 7.44
C SER A 6 -26.63 6.71 7.85
N PRO A 7 -26.66 5.59 7.12
CA PRO A 7 -27.47 4.43 7.51
C PRO A 7 -26.89 3.68 8.71
N VAL A 8 -25.66 4.01 9.14
CA VAL A 8 -24.96 3.36 10.24
C VAL A 8 -24.43 4.36 11.26
N HIS A 9 -24.14 3.86 12.45
CA HIS A 9 -23.43 4.56 13.52
C HIS A 9 -21.98 4.09 13.64
N GLY A 10 -21.13 4.84 14.34
CA GLY A 10 -19.73 4.47 14.59
C GLY A 10 -18.74 5.06 13.56
N PRO A 11 -17.51 4.49 13.46
CA PRO A 11 -16.40 5.10 12.72
C PRO A 11 -16.67 5.24 11.22
N ALA A 12 -17.49 4.36 10.64
CA ALA A 12 -17.88 4.38 9.23
C ALA A 12 -18.90 5.49 8.89
N ALA A 13 -19.65 6.02 9.87
CA ALA A 13 -20.79 6.90 9.62
C ALA A 13 -20.40 8.18 8.87
N ARG A 14 -19.25 8.78 9.23
CA ARG A 14 -18.75 9.99 8.55
C ARG A 14 -18.49 9.75 7.06
N TYR A 15 -18.05 8.54 6.71
CA TYR A 15 -17.66 8.17 5.36
C TYR A 15 -18.89 7.91 4.49
N TYR A 16 -19.94 7.28 5.02
CA TYR A 16 -21.23 7.17 4.34
C TYR A 16 -21.79 8.55 3.95
N LYS A 17 -21.77 9.52 4.87
CA LYS A 17 -22.23 10.89 4.59
C LYS A 17 -21.42 11.56 3.47
N LYS A 18 -20.10 11.40 3.51
CA LYS A 18 -19.21 11.97 2.50
C LYS A 18 -19.40 11.32 1.13
N LEU A 19 -19.51 9.98 1.05
CA LEU A 19 -19.79 9.30 -0.21
C LEU A 19 -21.17 9.63 -0.76
N ALA A 20 -22.20 9.72 0.08
CA ALA A 20 -23.54 10.12 -0.35
C ALA A 20 -23.53 11.53 -0.96
N TRP A 21 -22.83 12.47 -0.31
CA TRP A 21 -22.63 13.81 -0.85
C TRP A 21 -21.87 13.78 -2.18
N SER A 22 -20.76 13.04 -2.25
CA SER A 22 -19.96 12.92 -3.48
C SER A 22 -20.75 12.26 -4.61
N SER A 23 -21.58 11.27 -4.32
CA SER A 23 -22.45 10.62 -5.32
C SER A 23 -23.50 11.60 -5.87
N ALA A 24 -24.13 12.41 -5.03
CA ALA A 24 -25.06 13.45 -5.47
C ALA A 24 -24.35 14.52 -6.34
N THR A 25 -23.17 14.97 -5.91
CA THR A 25 -22.33 15.90 -6.69
C THR A 25 -21.94 15.28 -8.04
N PHE A 26 -21.55 14.02 -8.07
CA PHE A 26 -21.23 13.31 -9.31
C PHE A 26 -22.43 13.25 -10.26
N ALA A 27 -23.62 12.84 -9.76
CA ALA A 27 -24.83 12.74 -10.57
C ALA A 27 -25.19 14.09 -11.20
N THR A 28 -25.22 15.16 -10.40
CA THR A 28 -25.50 16.52 -10.90
C THR A 28 -24.49 16.99 -11.95
N MET A 29 -23.20 16.71 -11.76
CA MET A 29 -22.16 17.06 -12.74
C MET A 29 -22.26 16.22 -14.02
N ALA A 30 -22.62 14.94 -13.91
CA ALA A 30 -22.81 14.06 -15.04
C ALA A 30 -24.01 14.48 -15.90
N ASP A 31 -25.14 14.78 -15.27
CA ASP A 31 -26.34 15.29 -15.95
C ASP A 31 -26.05 16.61 -16.67
N LEU A 32 -25.32 17.52 -16.01
CA LEU A 32 -24.91 18.77 -16.65
C LEU A 32 -23.94 18.54 -17.82
N ALA A 33 -22.98 17.62 -17.68
CA ALA A 33 -22.05 17.28 -18.76
C ALA A 33 -22.81 16.76 -19.99
N LEU A 34 -23.79 15.88 -19.77
CA LEU A 34 -24.66 15.35 -20.82
C LEU A 34 -25.52 16.45 -21.43
N GLY A 35 -26.09 17.35 -20.63
CA GLY A 35 -26.89 18.48 -21.11
C GLY A 35 -26.10 19.49 -21.93
N LEU A 36 -24.88 19.84 -21.50
CA LEU A 36 -24.04 20.85 -22.16
C LEU A 36 -23.29 20.32 -23.38
N PHE A 37 -22.77 19.09 -23.32
CA PHE A 37 -21.95 18.54 -24.38
C PHE A 37 -22.68 17.51 -25.25
N GLY A 38 -23.79 16.94 -24.78
CA GLY A 38 -24.56 15.93 -25.53
C GLY A 38 -23.69 14.80 -26.06
N GLY A 39 -23.89 14.44 -27.34
CA GLY A 39 -23.07 13.44 -28.02
C GLY A 39 -21.58 13.80 -28.16
N ASN A 40 -21.21 15.07 -28.01
CA ASN A 40 -19.81 15.52 -28.09
C ASN A 40 -19.02 15.15 -26.84
N LEU A 41 -19.70 14.77 -25.74
CA LEU A 41 -19.03 14.32 -24.53
C LEU A 41 -18.13 13.10 -24.81
N LYS A 42 -18.59 12.16 -25.64
CA LYS A 42 -17.80 10.99 -26.05
C LYS A 42 -16.50 11.36 -26.78
N ARG A 43 -16.48 12.50 -27.48
CA ARG A 43 -15.28 13.01 -28.16
C ARG A 43 -14.30 13.68 -27.19
N LYS A 44 -14.75 14.06 -25.98
CA LYS A 44 -13.92 14.61 -24.90
C LYS A 44 -13.39 13.50 -23.99
N GLY A 45 -12.56 12.62 -24.54
CA GLY A 45 -12.02 11.43 -23.85
C GLY A 45 -11.36 11.72 -22.50
N ALA A 46 -10.63 12.83 -22.38
CA ALA A 46 -10.01 13.25 -21.11
C ALA A 46 -11.04 13.66 -20.04
N LEU A 47 -12.19 14.22 -20.42
CA LEU A 47 -13.26 14.58 -19.49
C LEU A 47 -14.02 13.33 -19.04
N THR A 48 -14.37 12.44 -19.98
CA THR A 48 -15.03 11.18 -19.67
C THR A 48 -14.16 10.26 -18.81
N GLY A 49 -12.84 10.26 -19.04
CA GLY A 49 -11.89 9.54 -18.18
C GLY A 49 -11.96 9.99 -16.72
N ARG A 50 -12.01 11.31 -16.47
CA ARG A 50 -12.13 11.83 -15.09
C ARG A 50 -13.47 11.50 -14.43
N PHE A 51 -14.57 11.49 -15.19
CA PHE A 51 -15.84 10.98 -14.68
C PHE A 51 -15.73 9.48 -14.32
N ALA A 52 -15.06 8.68 -15.15
CA ALA A 52 -14.80 7.27 -14.85
C ALA A 52 -13.92 7.09 -13.61
N ASP A 53 -12.92 7.94 -13.39
CA ASP A 53 -12.09 7.93 -12.18
C ASP A 53 -12.94 8.18 -10.93
N VAL A 54 -13.73 9.26 -10.91
CA VAL A 54 -14.61 9.57 -9.77
C VAL A 54 -15.59 8.44 -9.49
N PHE A 55 -16.20 7.89 -10.55
CA PHE A 55 -17.14 6.77 -10.41
C PHE A 55 -16.46 5.52 -9.84
N SER A 56 -15.26 5.19 -10.32
CA SER A 56 -14.48 4.04 -9.84
C SER A 56 -14.16 4.18 -8.35
N TRP A 57 -13.75 5.37 -7.91
CA TRP A 57 -13.47 5.62 -6.50
C TRP A 57 -14.73 5.65 -5.63
N LEU A 58 -15.87 6.14 -6.13
CA LEU A 58 -17.15 6.01 -5.43
C LEU A 58 -17.52 4.53 -5.21
N TYR A 59 -17.32 3.69 -6.22
CA TYR A 59 -17.54 2.25 -6.13
C TYR A 59 -16.60 1.59 -5.10
N LEU A 60 -15.30 1.87 -5.18
CA LEU A 60 -14.31 1.33 -4.23
C LEU A 60 -14.59 1.77 -2.79
N GLY A 61 -14.94 3.03 -2.58
CA GLY A 61 -15.33 3.53 -1.25
C GLY A 61 -16.54 2.80 -0.69
N ASN A 62 -17.56 2.58 -1.53
CA ASN A 62 -18.74 1.82 -1.12
C ASN A 62 -18.38 0.36 -0.81
N ALA A 63 -17.50 -0.26 -1.59
CA ALA A 63 -17.02 -1.62 -1.33
C ALA A 63 -16.26 -1.73 -0.01
N VAL A 64 -15.40 -0.75 0.33
CA VAL A 64 -14.70 -0.68 1.62
C VAL A 64 -15.70 -0.61 2.78
N LEU A 65 -16.69 0.29 2.70
CA LEU A 65 -17.71 0.41 3.74
C LEU A 65 -18.56 -0.86 3.85
N ARG A 66 -18.97 -1.45 2.72
CA ARG A 66 -19.72 -2.71 2.70
C ARG A 66 -18.93 -3.85 3.33
N ARG A 67 -17.64 -3.96 3.02
CA ARG A 67 -16.76 -4.99 3.59
C ARG A 67 -16.61 -4.83 5.10
N PHE A 68 -16.31 -3.63 5.58
CA PHE A 68 -16.19 -3.35 7.02
C PHE A 68 -17.47 -3.69 7.80
N GLU A 69 -18.63 -3.38 7.22
CA GLU A 69 -19.93 -3.74 7.80
C GLU A 69 -20.17 -5.26 7.78
N ALA A 70 -19.87 -5.93 6.66
CA ALA A 70 -20.07 -7.36 6.50
C ALA A 70 -19.15 -8.21 7.40
N GLU A 71 -17.94 -7.71 7.69
CA GLU A 71 -16.98 -8.36 8.58
C GLU A 71 -17.23 -8.05 10.07
N GLY A 72 -18.30 -7.34 10.41
CA GLY A 72 -18.76 -7.13 11.79
C GLY A 72 -18.16 -5.91 12.50
N ARG A 73 -17.65 -4.92 11.75
CA ARG A 73 -17.10 -3.66 12.30
C ARG A 73 -15.98 -3.87 13.32
N LYS A 74 -15.06 -4.79 13.04
CA LYS A 74 -14.00 -5.15 13.99
C LYS A 74 -13.12 -3.93 14.34
N PRO A 75 -12.77 -3.73 15.61
CA PRO A 75 -11.93 -2.61 16.03
C PRO A 75 -10.57 -2.56 15.32
N GLU A 76 -9.95 -3.72 15.06
CA GLU A 76 -8.67 -3.81 14.36
C GLU A 76 -8.72 -3.31 12.90
N ASP A 77 -9.89 -3.37 12.25
CA ASP A 77 -10.08 -2.94 10.86
C ASP A 77 -10.29 -1.44 10.72
N VAL A 78 -10.48 -0.72 11.84
CA VAL A 78 -10.75 0.74 11.82
C VAL A 78 -9.59 1.51 11.19
N ALA A 79 -8.34 1.04 11.37
CA ALA A 79 -7.18 1.65 10.73
C ALA A 79 -7.22 1.48 9.20
N PHE A 80 -7.57 0.28 8.71
CA PHE A 80 -7.74 -0.02 7.29
C PHE A 80 -8.88 0.79 6.70
N LEU A 81 -10.03 0.81 7.37
CA LEU A 81 -11.19 1.60 6.98
C LEU A 81 -10.83 3.08 6.81
N ASN A 82 -10.20 3.67 7.83
CA ASN A 82 -9.88 5.10 7.81
C ASN A 82 -8.91 5.43 6.67
N TRP A 83 -7.84 4.65 6.54
CA TRP A 83 -6.83 4.88 5.50
C TRP A 83 -7.42 4.71 4.09
N SER A 84 -8.15 3.63 3.83
CA SER A 84 -8.76 3.37 2.54
C SER A 84 -9.81 4.41 2.17
N MET A 85 -10.62 4.86 3.13
CA MET A 85 -11.63 5.88 2.89
C MET A 85 -11.02 7.27 2.69
N ASP A 86 -9.98 7.63 3.43
CA ASP A 86 -9.30 8.92 3.24
C ASP A 86 -8.62 8.97 1.86
N LEU A 87 -7.96 7.89 1.44
CA LEU A 87 -7.43 7.76 0.08
C LEU A 87 -8.55 7.90 -0.96
N THR A 88 -9.65 7.15 -0.79
CA THR A 88 -10.79 7.19 -1.70
C THR A 88 -11.34 8.61 -1.86
N LEU A 89 -11.55 9.29 -0.75
CA LEU A 89 -12.10 10.65 -0.74
C LEU A 89 -11.13 11.66 -1.36
N SER A 90 -9.81 11.50 -1.16
CA SER A 90 -8.81 12.34 -1.83
C SER A 90 -8.80 12.15 -3.35
N ARG A 91 -8.99 10.91 -3.82
CA ARG A 91 -9.02 10.59 -5.25
C ARG A 91 -10.30 11.07 -5.92
N ILE A 92 -11.43 10.98 -5.21
CA ILE A 92 -12.68 11.61 -5.64
C ILE A 92 -12.51 13.13 -5.77
N GLN A 93 -11.87 13.78 -4.79
CA GLN A 93 -11.59 15.22 -4.85
C GLN A 93 -10.73 15.57 -6.06
N GLU A 94 -9.65 14.83 -6.31
CA GLU A 94 -8.77 15.01 -7.46
C GLU A 94 -9.54 14.88 -8.79
N GLY A 95 -10.40 13.87 -8.90
CA GLY A 95 -11.27 13.67 -10.06
C GLY A 95 -12.24 14.84 -10.26
N PHE A 96 -12.90 15.31 -9.20
CA PHE A 96 -13.78 16.48 -9.27
C PHE A 96 -13.03 17.74 -9.68
N ASP A 97 -11.88 18.03 -9.09
CA ASP A 97 -11.05 19.19 -9.44
C ASP A 97 -10.62 19.12 -10.92
N GLY A 98 -10.29 17.92 -11.39
CA GLY A 98 -10.01 17.65 -12.79
C GLY A 98 -11.21 17.95 -13.70
N ILE A 99 -12.42 17.55 -13.30
CA ILE A 99 -13.65 17.84 -14.04
C ILE A 99 -13.90 19.36 -14.08
N PHE A 100 -13.86 20.04 -12.93
CA PHE A 100 -14.09 21.48 -12.82
C PHE A 100 -13.15 22.32 -13.68
N ARG A 101 -11.87 21.97 -13.74
CA ARG A 101 -10.89 22.68 -14.58
C ARG A 101 -11.21 22.59 -16.08
N ASN A 102 -11.83 21.48 -16.50
CA ASN A 102 -12.00 21.12 -17.91
C ASN A 102 -13.44 21.33 -18.43
N PHE A 103 -14.35 21.78 -17.58
CA PHE A 103 -15.62 22.35 -17.99
C PHE A 103 -15.37 23.72 -18.63
N ASP A 104 -15.18 23.73 -19.95
CA ASP A 104 -14.92 24.93 -20.72
C ASP A 104 -16.16 25.38 -21.50
N VAL A 105 -17.02 26.13 -20.82
CA VAL A 105 -18.22 26.73 -21.41
C VAL A 105 -18.19 28.23 -21.09
N PRO A 106 -18.31 29.17 -22.04
CA PRO A 106 -17.98 30.59 -21.80
C PRO A 106 -18.75 31.28 -20.66
N LEU A 107 -20.01 30.90 -20.41
CA LEU A 107 -20.86 31.45 -19.34
C LEU A 107 -20.94 30.52 -18.11
N VAL A 108 -21.07 29.21 -18.33
CA VAL A 108 -21.18 28.21 -17.24
C VAL A 108 -19.82 27.92 -16.60
N GLY A 109 -18.75 27.99 -17.39
CA GLY A 109 -17.37 27.77 -16.95
C GLY A 109 -16.90 28.81 -15.93
N TRP A 110 -17.35 30.07 -16.01
CA TRP A 110 -17.06 31.08 -14.97
C TRP A 110 -17.74 30.71 -13.64
N PHE A 111 -18.98 30.22 -13.67
CA PHE A 111 -19.70 29.76 -12.48
C PHE A 111 -19.06 28.50 -11.86
N PHE A 112 -18.62 27.56 -12.70
CA PHE A 112 -17.93 26.33 -12.29
C PHE A 112 -16.52 26.58 -11.77
N ARG A 113 -15.76 27.51 -12.37
CA ARG A 113 -14.40 27.89 -11.94
C ARG A 113 -14.39 28.88 -10.78
N GLY A 114 -15.50 29.57 -10.51
CA GLY A 114 -15.66 30.55 -9.44
C GLY A 114 -16.48 30.01 -8.25
N PRO A 115 -17.75 30.43 -8.07
CA PRO A 115 -18.55 30.09 -6.89
C PRO A 115 -18.63 28.59 -6.57
N LEU A 116 -18.78 27.73 -7.59
CA LEU A 116 -18.92 26.29 -7.38
C LEU A 116 -17.59 25.62 -6.99
N ALA A 117 -16.49 26.02 -7.63
CA ALA A 117 -15.15 25.55 -7.24
C ALA A 117 -14.78 26.06 -5.84
N VAL A 118 -15.12 27.30 -5.49
CA VAL A 118 -14.92 27.86 -4.16
C VAL A 118 -15.75 27.09 -3.13
N TRP A 119 -17.02 26.79 -3.41
CA TRP A 119 -17.88 25.98 -2.55
C TRP A 119 -17.36 24.54 -2.38
N SER A 120 -16.90 23.91 -3.46
CA SER A 120 -16.25 22.60 -3.45
C SER A 120 -15.01 22.60 -2.54
N ARG A 121 -14.21 23.66 -2.58
CA ARG A 121 -13.01 23.83 -1.74
C ARG A 121 -13.34 24.10 -0.27
N PHE A 122 -14.44 24.78 0.03
CA PHE A 122 -14.92 24.95 1.42
C PHE A 122 -15.50 23.67 2.02
N ASN A 123 -15.95 22.72 1.19
CA ASN A 123 -16.43 21.40 1.63
C ASN A 123 -15.61 20.28 0.98
N ALA A 124 -14.29 20.32 1.16
CA ALA A 124 -13.38 19.30 0.67
C ALA A 124 -13.85 17.89 1.06
N VAL A 125 -13.93 17.01 0.06
CA VAL A 125 -14.43 15.64 0.19
C VAL A 125 -13.56 14.84 1.16
N GLY A 126 -12.24 14.94 0.99
CA GLY A 126 -11.27 14.36 1.90
C GLY A 126 -9.87 14.86 1.64
N THR A 127 -9.00 14.53 2.59
CA THR A 127 -7.55 14.73 2.51
C THR A 127 -6.89 13.38 2.31
N TYR A 128 -5.70 13.38 1.73
CA TYR A 128 -4.90 12.16 1.63
C TYR A 128 -4.62 11.59 3.04
N PRO A 129 -4.47 10.27 3.21
CA PRO A 129 -4.14 9.66 4.50
C PRO A 129 -2.86 10.25 5.10
N SER A 130 -2.82 10.37 6.43
CA SER A 130 -1.61 10.85 7.11
C SER A 130 -0.50 9.79 7.12
N ASP A 131 0.76 10.21 7.19
CA ASP A 131 1.90 9.30 7.33
C ASP A 131 1.79 8.43 8.59
N ARG A 132 1.18 8.97 9.65
CA ARG A 132 0.89 8.24 10.88
C ARG A 132 -0.07 7.08 10.63
N ASP A 133 -1.10 7.29 9.83
CA ASP A 133 -2.07 6.24 9.51
C ASP A 133 -1.48 5.23 8.54
N SER A 134 -0.66 5.68 7.58
CA SER A 134 0.10 4.80 6.69
C SER A 134 1.07 3.91 7.46
N SER A 135 1.80 4.46 8.45
CA SER A 135 2.71 3.70 9.31
C SER A 135 1.96 2.66 10.13
N ARG A 136 0.82 3.01 10.74
CA ARG A 136 -0.04 2.06 11.48
C ARG A 136 -0.51 0.91 10.59
N LEU A 137 -0.96 1.23 9.37
CA LEU A 137 -1.40 0.23 8.40
C LEU A 137 -0.25 -0.69 8.00
N ALA A 138 0.92 -0.13 7.69
CA ALA A 138 2.11 -0.88 7.31
C ALA A 138 2.57 -1.83 8.42
N THR A 139 2.56 -1.37 9.68
CA THR A 139 2.86 -2.23 10.84
C THR A 139 1.85 -3.37 10.95
N ALA A 140 0.55 -3.10 10.79
CA ALA A 140 -0.48 -4.13 10.88
C ALA A 140 -0.34 -5.22 9.80
N ILE A 141 0.03 -4.85 8.57
CA ILE A 141 0.25 -5.80 7.47
C ILE A 141 1.54 -6.62 7.68
N GLN A 142 2.56 -6.02 8.31
CA GLN A 142 3.84 -6.68 8.62
C GLN A 142 3.83 -7.45 9.94
N THR A 143 2.70 -7.51 10.65
CA THR A 143 2.58 -8.28 11.90
C THR A 143 1.84 -9.59 11.60
N PRO A 144 2.39 -10.75 11.98
CA PRO A 144 1.66 -12.01 11.90
C PRO A 144 0.37 -11.96 12.72
N GLY A 145 -0.72 -12.52 12.19
CA GLY A 145 -1.99 -12.62 12.91
C GLY A 145 -3.22 -12.60 12.01
N GLU A 146 -4.40 -12.75 12.63
CA GLU A 146 -5.68 -12.90 11.93
C GLU A 146 -5.95 -11.76 10.94
N LEU A 147 -5.58 -10.53 11.27
CA LEU A 147 -5.77 -9.39 10.39
C LEU A 147 -5.03 -9.56 9.05
N ARG A 148 -3.76 -9.99 9.09
CA ARG A 148 -2.95 -10.24 7.88
C ARG A 148 -3.49 -11.44 7.11
N ASP A 149 -3.91 -12.48 7.80
CA ASP A 149 -4.50 -13.67 7.16
C ASP A 149 -5.78 -13.34 6.40
N ARG A 150 -6.65 -12.48 6.97
CA ARG A 150 -7.90 -12.04 6.33
C ARG A 150 -7.70 -11.19 5.06
N ILE A 151 -6.56 -10.53 4.91
CA ILE A 151 -6.26 -9.75 3.69
C ILE A 151 -5.44 -10.54 2.66
N THR A 152 -4.94 -11.73 3.01
CA THR A 152 -4.15 -12.60 2.12
C THR A 152 -4.79 -13.97 1.78
N PRO A 153 -6.12 -14.19 1.84
CA PRO A 153 -6.70 -15.53 1.67
C PRO A 153 -6.54 -16.10 0.26
N ALA A 154 -6.41 -15.22 -0.74
CA ALA A 154 -6.22 -15.60 -2.15
C ALA A 154 -4.74 -15.74 -2.54
N ILE A 155 -3.81 -15.49 -1.62
CA ILE A 155 -2.38 -15.68 -1.87
C ILE A 155 -2.07 -17.17 -1.71
N TYR A 156 -1.51 -17.78 -2.76
CA TYR A 156 -1.13 -19.18 -2.73
C TYR A 156 -0.09 -19.45 -1.63
N ARG A 157 -0.40 -20.42 -0.76
CA ARG A 157 0.49 -20.92 0.28
C ARG A 157 0.83 -22.37 -0.09
N SER A 158 2.12 -22.66 -0.27
CA SER A 158 2.58 -24.02 -0.56
C SER A 158 2.86 -24.79 0.73
N ASP A 159 2.48 -26.06 0.77
CA ASP A 159 2.81 -26.98 1.86
C ASP A 159 4.26 -27.50 1.79
N SER A 160 4.91 -27.35 0.63
CA SER A 160 6.29 -27.80 0.43
C SER A 160 7.27 -26.80 1.07
N SER A 161 8.12 -27.30 1.96
CA SER A 161 9.20 -26.50 2.59
C SER A 161 10.25 -26.01 1.59
N ALA A 162 10.36 -26.66 0.42
CA ALA A 162 11.25 -26.25 -0.65
C ALA A 162 10.67 -25.11 -1.51
N HIS A 163 9.39 -24.80 -1.38
CA HIS A 163 8.75 -23.78 -2.21
C HIS A 163 9.18 -22.37 -1.78
N PRO A 164 9.58 -21.47 -2.71
CA PRO A 164 10.09 -20.13 -2.36
C PRO A 164 9.13 -19.30 -1.52
N LEU A 165 7.82 -19.32 -1.82
CA LEU A 165 6.81 -18.62 -1.02
C LEU A 165 6.69 -19.17 0.41
N ARG A 166 6.90 -20.49 0.60
CA ARG A 166 6.85 -21.08 1.95
C ARG A 166 8.09 -20.73 2.75
N GLN A 167 9.25 -20.65 2.10
CA GLN A 167 10.50 -20.17 2.69
C GLN A 167 10.41 -18.70 3.09
N LEU A 168 9.80 -17.85 2.25
CA LEU A 168 9.55 -16.45 2.58
C LEU A 168 8.64 -16.29 3.79
N GLU A 169 7.54 -17.04 3.86
CA GLU A 169 6.63 -17.00 5.02
C GLU A 169 7.33 -17.49 6.30
N ARG A 170 8.16 -18.55 6.19
CA ARG A 170 8.98 -19.02 7.32
C ARG A 170 9.97 -17.95 7.80
N ALA A 171 10.65 -17.27 6.87
CA ALA A 171 11.58 -16.20 7.21
C ALA A 171 10.86 -15.04 7.90
N PHE A 172 9.67 -14.68 7.41
CA PHE A 172 8.80 -13.67 8.02
C PHE A 172 8.40 -14.03 9.46
N ASP A 173 7.92 -15.26 9.68
CA ASP A 173 7.54 -15.74 11.02
C ASP A 173 8.72 -15.73 12.00
N LEU A 174 9.89 -16.23 11.56
CA LEU A 174 11.10 -16.27 12.38
C LEU A 174 11.59 -14.85 12.73
N CYS A 175 11.61 -13.94 11.75
CA CYS A 175 12.00 -12.54 11.98
C CYS A 175 11.05 -11.86 12.96
N SER A 176 9.74 -12.07 12.83
CA SER A 176 8.76 -11.48 13.74
C SER A 176 8.90 -11.99 15.17
N GLN A 177 9.22 -13.28 15.36
CA GLN A 177 9.50 -13.81 16.70
C GLN A 177 10.81 -13.23 17.27
N ALA A 178 11.82 -13.10 16.42
CA ALA A 178 13.13 -12.56 16.79
C ALA A 178 13.10 -11.05 17.14
N ASP A 179 12.14 -10.26 16.63
CA ASP A 179 12.02 -8.83 16.94
C ASP A 179 11.96 -8.54 18.44
N THR A 180 11.25 -9.37 19.20
CA THR A 180 11.15 -9.24 20.67
C THR A 180 12.51 -9.42 21.36
N ILE A 181 13.34 -10.32 20.84
CA ILE A 181 14.70 -10.61 21.32
C ILE A 181 15.64 -9.48 20.94
N VAL A 182 15.57 -9.01 19.69
CA VAL A 182 16.32 -7.85 19.21
C VAL A 182 16.04 -6.61 20.06
N ASP A 183 14.78 -6.39 20.45
CA ASP A 183 14.40 -5.29 21.33
C ASP A 183 14.96 -5.42 22.76
N LYS A 184 15.08 -6.64 23.30
CA LYS A 184 15.80 -6.87 24.58
C LYS A 184 17.27 -6.47 24.45
N ILE A 185 17.93 -6.90 23.37
CA ILE A 185 19.34 -6.55 23.11
C ILE A 185 19.51 -5.03 22.92
N LYS A 186 18.64 -4.38 22.14
CA LYS A 186 18.65 -2.92 21.96
C LYS A 186 18.49 -2.18 23.30
N LYS A 187 17.62 -2.67 24.19
CA LYS A 187 17.45 -2.09 25.54
C LYS A 187 18.72 -2.24 26.37
N ALA A 188 19.38 -3.39 26.34
CA ALA A 188 20.64 -3.61 27.05
C ALA A 188 21.79 -2.72 26.51
N ILE A 189 21.88 -2.55 25.19
CA ILE A 189 22.84 -1.60 24.56
C ILE A 189 22.57 -0.17 25.05
N ARG A 190 21.30 0.25 25.10
CA ARG A 190 20.92 1.59 25.60
C ARG A 190 21.27 1.80 27.08
N LYS A 191 21.19 0.73 27.89
CA LYS A 191 21.61 0.75 29.31
C LYS A 191 23.14 0.71 29.50
N GLY A 192 23.91 0.49 28.43
CA GLY A 192 25.37 0.35 28.51
C GLY A 192 25.84 -1.03 28.97
N GLU A 193 24.94 -2.01 29.06
CA GLU A 193 25.27 -3.39 29.44
C GLU A 193 25.99 -4.14 28.29
N LEU A 194 25.77 -3.71 27.05
CA LEU A 194 26.39 -4.23 25.82
C LEU A 194 27.07 -3.10 25.03
N PRO A 195 28.12 -3.41 24.24
CA PRO A 195 28.76 -2.41 23.38
C PRO A 195 27.77 -1.83 22.37
N ARG A 196 27.97 -0.57 22.00
CA ARG A 196 27.20 0.06 20.92
C ARG A 196 27.56 -0.60 19.59
N GLY A 197 26.55 -1.02 18.84
CA GLY A 197 26.75 -1.66 17.54
C GLY A 197 25.46 -2.30 17.02
N ASN A 198 25.62 -3.18 16.04
CA ASN A 198 24.52 -3.97 15.49
C ASN A 198 23.99 -4.95 16.57
N PRO A 199 22.69 -4.89 16.94
CA PRO A 199 22.10 -5.82 17.90
C PRO A 199 22.31 -7.29 17.56
N LEU A 200 22.34 -7.63 16.27
CA LEU A 200 22.54 -9.02 15.81
C LEU A 200 23.97 -9.50 16.07
N ALA A 201 24.97 -8.64 15.85
CA ALA A 201 26.36 -8.94 16.14
C ALA A 201 26.64 -9.05 17.66
N ALA A 202 25.77 -8.48 18.49
CA ALA A 202 25.86 -8.55 19.94
C ALA A 202 25.15 -9.78 20.55
N ALA A 203 24.56 -10.66 19.73
CA ALA A 203 23.76 -11.79 20.20
C ALA A 203 24.55 -12.76 21.10
N ASP A 204 25.77 -13.13 20.72
CA ASP A 204 26.62 -14.04 21.50
C ASP A 204 26.96 -13.42 22.87
N GLN A 205 27.38 -12.14 22.87
CA GLN A 205 27.70 -11.41 24.10
C GLN A 205 26.47 -11.20 25.00
N ALA A 206 25.29 -11.04 24.39
CA ALA A 206 24.03 -10.93 25.12
C ALA A 206 23.68 -12.25 25.83
N CYS A 207 23.97 -13.39 25.20
CA CYS A 207 23.81 -14.71 25.80
C CYS A 207 24.83 -14.94 26.93
N ASP A 208 26.10 -14.60 26.72
CA ASP A 208 27.15 -14.70 27.74
C ASP A 208 26.81 -13.88 29.00
N LYS A 209 26.19 -12.71 28.82
CA LYS A 209 25.73 -11.83 29.91
C LYS A 209 24.35 -12.21 30.46
N SER A 210 23.76 -13.32 30.01
CA SER A 210 22.43 -13.80 30.43
C SER A 210 21.30 -12.79 30.20
N ILE A 211 21.45 -11.90 29.21
CA ILE A 211 20.41 -10.94 28.78
C ILE A 211 19.36 -11.66 27.94
N ILE A 212 19.79 -12.66 27.17
CA ILE A 212 18.96 -13.59 26.41
C ILE A 212 19.38 -15.03 26.75
N THR A 213 18.48 -15.97 26.51
CA THR A 213 18.73 -17.41 26.68
C THR A 213 19.41 -18.03 25.44
N GLU A 214 19.98 -19.23 25.59
CA GLU A 214 20.56 -19.97 24.45
C GLU A 214 19.49 -20.33 23.40
N GLU A 215 18.25 -20.58 23.82
CA GLU A 215 17.13 -20.81 22.89
C GLU A 215 16.79 -19.55 22.08
N GLU A 216 16.76 -18.39 22.73
CA GLU A 216 16.55 -17.09 22.08
C GLU A 216 17.69 -16.75 21.11
N ARG A 217 18.93 -17.04 21.50
CA ARG A 217 20.11 -16.89 20.64
C ARG A 217 19.99 -17.76 19.39
N LYS A 218 19.63 -19.04 19.54
CA LYS A 218 19.45 -19.96 18.42
C LYS A 218 18.34 -19.50 17.49
N LEU A 219 17.20 -19.07 18.03
CA LEU A 219 16.09 -18.52 17.23
C LEU A 219 16.55 -17.29 16.43
N LEU A 220 17.33 -16.40 17.04
CA LEU A 220 17.86 -15.21 16.37
C LEU A 220 18.81 -15.57 15.22
N GLN A 221 19.68 -16.57 15.40
CA GLN A 221 20.57 -17.06 14.35
C GLN A 221 19.80 -17.73 13.21
N GLU A 222 18.78 -18.52 13.52
CA GLU A 222 17.90 -19.14 12.51
C GLU A 222 17.11 -18.09 11.72
N ALA A 223 16.59 -17.06 12.39
CA ALA A 223 15.91 -15.95 11.74
C ALA A 223 16.85 -15.18 10.82
N GLU A 224 18.09 -14.92 11.26
CA GLU A 224 19.12 -14.26 10.47
C GLU A 224 19.45 -15.04 9.20
N ALA A 225 19.73 -16.35 9.34
CA ALA A 225 20.05 -17.20 8.21
C ALA A 225 18.89 -17.26 7.19
N ALA A 226 17.65 -17.39 7.67
CA ALA A 226 16.47 -17.40 6.82
C ALA A 226 16.22 -16.04 6.14
N ARG A 227 16.53 -14.93 6.82
CA ARG A 227 16.42 -13.59 6.25
C ARG A 227 17.45 -13.37 5.16
N GLU A 228 18.71 -13.70 5.44
CA GLU A 228 19.82 -13.55 4.51
C GLU A 228 19.53 -14.32 3.21
N ASP A 229 19.18 -15.60 3.33
CA ASP A 229 18.81 -16.47 2.21
C ASP A 229 17.66 -15.91 1.33
N ARG A 230 16.82 -15.01 1.84
CA ARG A 230 15.71 -14.38 1.08
C ARG A 230 16.04 -12.97 0.58
N ILE A 231 16.92 -12.25 1.26
CA ILE A 231 17.34 -10.89 0.84
C ILE A 231 18.39 -10.97 -0.26
N GLN A 232 19.13 -12.08 -0.35
CA GLN A 232 20.01 -12.35 -1.47
C GLN A 232 19.19 -12.38 -2.78
N VAL A 233 19.21 -11.25 -3.48
CA VAL A 233 18.87 -11.18 -4.91
C VAL A 233 20.03 -11.82 -5.65
N ASP A 234 19.78 -12.56 -6.74
CA ASP A 234 20.82 -13.12 -7.61
C ASP A 234 21.96 -12.11 -7.76
N SER A 235 23.01 -12.33 -6.96
CA SER A 235 24.18 -11.49 -7.00
C SER A 235 24.95 -12.04 -8.16
N PHE A 236 24.67 -11.51 -9.36
CA PHE A 236 25.57 -11.72 -10.47
C PHE A 236 26.96 -11.38 -9.97
N THR A 237 27.88 -12.33 -10.09
CA THR A 237 29.28 -11.99 -9.92
C THR A 237 29.60 -10.84 -10.89
N LEU A 238 30.57 -9.99 -10.54
CA LEU A 238 30.97 -8.91 -11.44
C LEU A 238 31.29 -9.45 -12.84
N ASP A 239 31.85 -10.66 -12.90
CA ASP A 239 32.16 -11.35 -14.14
C ASP A 239 30.88 -11.77 -14.92
N GLU A 240 29.90 -12.41 -14.28
CA GLU A 240 28.62 -12.78 -14.92
C GLU A 240 27.81 -11.54 -15.37
N TYR A 241 27.83 -10.47 -14.58
CA TYR A 241 27.19 -9.21 -14.97
C TYR A 241 27.87 -8.60 -16.19
N MET A 242 29.21 -8.64 -16.25
CA MET A 242 29.97 -8.09 -17.38
C MET A 242 29.82 -8.96 -18.64
N GLU A 243 29.67 -10.28 -18.52
CA GLU A 243 29.35 -11.17 -19.64
C GLU A 243 27.96 -10.88 -20.22
N THR A 244 26.94 -10.70 -19.39
CA THR A 244 25.57 -10.44 -19.86
C THR A 244 25.32 -8.98 -20.26
N ALA A 245 26.01 -8.01 -19.66
CA ALA A 245 25.86 -6.59 -20.00
C ALA A 245 26.46 -6.22 -21.37
N LEU A 246 27.38 -7.04 -21.90
CA LEU A 246 27.99 -6.86 -23.22
C LEU A 246 27.18 -7.52 -24.35
N GLU A 247 26.20 -8.37 -24.03
CA GLU A 247 25.26 -8.89 -25.03
C GLU A 247 24.29 -7.78 -25.45
N THR A 248 24.69 -7.02 -26.46
CA THR A 248 23.79 -6.07 -27.13
C THR A 248 22.66 -6.87 -27.79
N PRO A 249 21.38 -6.60 -27.48
CA PRO A 249 20.28 -7.35 -28.08
C PRO A 249 20.30 -7.16 -29.60
N GLY A 250 20.74 -8.20 -30.33
CA GLY A 250 20.84 -8.18 -31.80
C GLY A 250 22.10 -8.84 -32.38
N GLN A 251 23.13 -9.14 -31.59
CA GLN A 251 24.27 -9.93 -32.06
C GLN A 251 24.12 -11.37 -31.57
N GLY A 252 23.69 -12.26 -32.47
CA GLY A 252 23.67 -13.70 -32.21
C GLY A 252 25.07 -14.24 -31.87
N PRO A 253 25.16 -15.47 -31.34
CA PRO A 253 26.42 -15.99 -30.80
C PRO A 253 27.50 -15.98 -31.89
N GLN A 254 28.54 -15.18 -31.70
CA GLN A 254 29.75 -15.30 -32.50
C GLN A 254 30.42 -16.60 -32.11
N SER A 255 30.26 -17.61 -32.96
CA SER A 255 31.02 -18.85 -32.89
C SER A 255 32.51 -18.51 -32.89
N SER A 256 33.18 -18.68 -31.74
CA SER A 256 34.63 -18.73 -31.67
C SER A 256 35.10 -20.04 -32.31
N SER A 257 35.15 -20.04 -33.65
CA SER A 257 35.82 -21.06 -34.46
C SER A 257 37.23 -20.58 -34.75
N SER A 258 38.21 -21.15 -34.06
CA SER A 258 39.64 -21.14 -34.42
C SER A 258 40.34 -22.12 -33.49
N ALA A 259 40.29 -23.42 -33.77
CA ALA A 259 41.26 -24.14 -34.62
C ALA A 259 42.61 -24.37 -33.92
N LEU A 260 42.84 -25.65 -33.63
CA LEU A 260 44.13 -26.35 -33.57
C LEU A 260 45.25 -25.66 -34.37
N ALA A 261 46.37 -25.35 -33.70
CA ALA A 261 47.75 -25.56 -34.20
C ALA A 261 48.77 -25.05 -33.17
N GLY A 262 49.70 -25.93 -32.76
CA GLY A 262 50.96 -25.56 -32.10
C GLY A 262 51.11 -26.02 -30.68
#